data_AF-A0A524EK95-F1
#
_entry.id   AF-A0A524EK95-F1
#
_cell.length_a   1.000
_cell.length_b   1.000
_cell.length_c   1.000
_cell.angle_alpha   90.00
_cell.angle_beta   90.00
_cell.angle_gamma   90.00
#
_symmetry.space_group_name_H-M   'P 1'
#
loop_
_entity.id
_entity.type
_entity.pdbx_description
1 polymer ?
#
loop_
_entity_poly.entity_id
_entity_poly.type
_entity_poly.pdbx_seq_one_letter_code
_entity_poly.pdbx_strand_id
1 'polypeptide(L)'
;MKANVPTRKKIKLNWFKAKCDFTIERKIEIQYTPTNISSNKLTWDAIVKYVLFKGGDLINKDIPVNSPMTLYKNNLPVLFLNTAESSGTKINSEDLIDDDVVVDDDIVNIDEGDAKVTYEDAPNPKEQIEVRTRFDKVSRKITIENKLNNDIELILDFKQTKDVSFIKSEPEPSLIEEPNYKYNIKIASESKSNVILVLKAKIVTRITKIRPEFLKPSKN
;
A
#
# COMPACT_ATOMS: atom_id res chain seq x y z
N MET A 1 -40.30 44.97 -19.63
CA MET A 1 -39.35 44.63 -18.55
C MET A 1 -38.22 43.81 -19.18
N LYS A 2 -37.00 44.36 -19.34
CA LYS A 2 -35.86 43.60 -19.88
C LYS A 2 -35.09 43.03 -18.70
N ALA A 3 -35.10 41.70 -18.55
CA ALA A 3 -34.30 41.02 -17.54
C ALA A 3 -32.81 41.15 -17.91
N ASN A 4 -32.05 41.85 -17.08
CA ASN A 4 -30.58 41.84 -17.17
C ASN A 4 -30.11 40.46 -16.68
N VAL A 5 -29.90 39.55 -17.62
CA VAL A 5 -29.23 38.28 -17.35
C VAL A 5 -27.74 38.59 -17.21
N PRO A 6 -27.09 38.33 -16.06
CA PRO A 6 -25.66 38.56 -15.91
C PRO A 6 -24.91 37.68 -16.92
N THR A 7 -24.14 38.28 -17.82
CA THR A 7 -23.24 37.54 -18.72
C THR A 7 -22.27 36.74 -17.85
N ARG A 8 -22.25 35.41 -18.05
CA ARG A 8 -21.37 34.46 -17.33
C ARG A 8 -19.99 35.10 -17.14
N LYS A 9 -19.54 35.26 -15.88
CA LYS A 9 -18.18 35.70 -15.55
C LYS A 9 -17.22 34.87 -16.41
N LYS A 10 -16.49 35.52 -17.32
CA LYS A 10 -15.44 34.88 -18.12
C LYS A 10 -14.46 34.24 -17.13
N ILE A 11 -14.46 32.91 -17.06
CA ILE A 11 -13.46 32.17 -16.30
C ILE A 11 -12.13 32.40 -17.03
N LYS A 12 -11.25 33.23 -16.47
CA LYS A 12 -9.89 33.36 -16.95
C LYS A 12 -9.15 32.08 -16.55
N LEU A 13 -8.97 31.17 -17.51
CA LEU A 13 -8.04 30.05 -17.37
C LEU A 13 -6.64 30.64 -17.31
N ASN A 14 -6.05 30.70 -16.13
CA ASN A 14 -4.66 31.12 -15.96
C ASN A 14 -3.77 29.93 -16.34
N TRP A 15 -3.17 30.01 -17.52
CA TRP A 15 -2.12 29.08 -17.93
C TRP A 15 -0.81 29.54 -17.31
N PHE A 16 -0.18 28.67 -16.53
CA PHE A 16 1.10 28.95 -15.91
C PHE A 16 2.19 28.17 -16.65
N LYS A 17 3.31 28.83 -16.94
CA LYS A 17 4.49 28.21 -17.52
C LYS A 17 5.70 28.61 -16.70
N ALA A 18 6.44 27.62 -16.21
CA ALA A 18 7.71 27.84 -15.52
C ALA A 18 8.71 26.74 -15.85
N LYS A 19 9.99 27.08 -15.67
CA LYS A 19 11.02 26.06 -15.50
C LYS A 19 10.88 25.48 -14.11
N CYS A 20 11.03 24.17 -14.01
CA CYS A 20 11.03 23.46 -12.74
C CYS A 20 12.11 22.38 -12.76
N ASP A 21 12.69 22.17 -11.58
CA ASP A 21 13.38 20.93 -11.27
C ASP A 21 12.37 19.99 -10.60
N PHE A 22 12.60 18.69 -10.65
CA PHE A 22 11.74 17.74 -9.95
C PHE A 22 12.52 16.58 -9.36
N THR A 23 11.96 16.02 -8.29
CA THR A 23 12.39 14.77 -7.69
C THR A 23 11.26 13.75 -7.79
N ILE A 24 11.63 12.47 -7.89
CA ILE A 24 10.68 11.36 -7.96
C ILE A 24 10.76 10.62 -6.63
N GLU A 25 9.66 10.54 -5.91
CA GLU A 25 9.51 9.78 -4.68
C GLU A 25 8.74 8.50 -4.99
N ARG A 26 9.23 7.35 -4.51
CA ARG A 26 8.59 6.05 -4.68
C ARG A 26 8.36 5.39 -3.33
N LYS A 27 7.18 4.81 -3.14
CA LYS A 27 6.83 4.08 -1.93
C LYS A 27 6.04 2.81 -2.24
N ILE A 28 6.14 1.81 -1.37
CA ILE A 28 5.33 0.59 -1.40
C ILE A 28 4.72 0.47 0.01
N GLU A 29 3.40 0.36 0.10
CA GLU A 29 2.71 0.18 1.38
C GLU A 29 2.22 -1.27 1.50
N ILE A 30 2.73 -2.00 2.50
CA ILE A 30 2.42 -3.41 2.73
C ILE A 30 1.69 -3.58 4.05
N GLN A 31 0.54 -4.25 3.99
CA GLN A 31 -0.25 -4.59 5.16
C GLN A 31 -0.91 -5.96 4.99
N TYR A 32 -0.63 -6.87 5.92
CA TYR A 32 -1.23 -8.20 5.92
C TYR A 32 -2.46 -8.28 6.84
N THR A 33 -3.44 -9.04 6.38
CA THR A 33 -4.59 -9.50 7.14
C THR A 33 -4.42 -11.00 7.44
N PRO A 34 -5.18 -11.55 8.39
CA PRO A 34 -5.20 -13.01 8.62
C PRO A 34 -5.60 -13.83 7.40
N THR A 35 -6.30 -13.21 6.44
CA THR A 35 -6.76 -13.90 5.23
C THR A 35 -5.72 -13.91 4.11
N ASN A 36 -4.97 -12.81 3.93
CA ASN A 36 -4.02 -12.70 2.82
C ASN A 36 -2.60 -13.16 3.18
N ILE A 37 -2.25 -13.21 4.48
CA ILE A 37 -0.91 -13.61 4.91
C ILE A 37 -0.55 -15.04 4.50
N SER A 38 -1.55 -15.91 4.40
CA SER A 38 -1.40 -17.30 3.98
C SER A 38 -1.60 -17.51 2.46
N SER A 39 -1.84 -16.45 1.69
CA SER A 39 -1.99 -16.55 0.24
C SER A 39 -0.66 -16.88 -0.42
N ASN A 40 -0.64 -17.83 -1.37
CA ASN A 40 0.60 -18.23 -2.02
C ASN A 40 1.32 -17.07 -2.73
N LYS A 41 0.55 -16.20 -3.38
CA LYS A 41 1.04 -15.05 -4.13
C LYS A 41 0.19 -13.82 -3.82
N LEU A 42 0.84 -12.69 -3.64
CA LEU A 42 0.27 -11.35 -3.60
C LEU A 42 1.07 -10.44 -4.53
N THR A 43 0.45 -9.35 -4.92
CA THR A 43 1.09 -8.26 -5.67
C THR A 43 0.79 -6.96 -4.94
N TRP A 44 1.76 -6.06 -4.90
CA TRP A 44 1.62 -4.74 -4.30
C TRP A 44 1.87 -3.67 -5.35
N ASP A 45 1.20 -2.53 -5.20
CA ASP A 45 1.42 -1.39 -6.10
C ASP A 45 2.60 -0.55 -5.58
N ALA A 46 3.55 -0.26 -6.47
CA ALA A 46 4.51 0.80 -6.24
C ALA A 46 3.84 2.14 -6.54
N ILE A 47 3.86 3.06 -5.59
CA ILE A 47 3.28 4.39 -5.73
C ILE A 47 4.42 5.36 -6.02
N VAL A 48 4.29 6.13 -7.10
CA VAL A 48 5.20 7.19 -7.50
C VAL A 48 4.54 8.55 -7.34
N LYS A 49 5.33 9.51 -6.84
CA LYS A 49 4.95 10.91 -6.68
C LYS A 49 6.07 11.80 -7.21
N TYR A 50 5.68 12.83 -7.94
CA TYR A 50 6.59 13.84 -8.48
C TYR A 50 6.51 15.10 -7.61
N VAL A 51 7.66 15.52 -7.08
CA VAL A 51 7.80 16.76 -6.31
C VAL A 51 8.52 17.77 -7.17
N LEU A 52 7.79 18.79 -7.63
CA LEU A 52 8.32 19.81 -8.52
C LEU A 52 8.65 21.09 -7.76
N PHE A 53 9.77 21.69 -8.10
CA PHE A 53 10.26 22.94 -7.52
C PHE A 53 10.08 24.07 -8.54
N LYS A 54 9.15 24.98 -8.23
CA LYS A 54 8.78 26.12 -9.07
C LYS A 54 9.90 27.15 -9.09
N GLY A 55 10.31 27.58 -10.28
CA GLY A 55 11.19 28.74 -10.48
C GLY A 55 10.44 29.99 -10.97
N GLY A 56 11.09 31.15 -10.86
CA GLY A 56 10.63 32.43 -11.44
C GLY A 56 9.29 32.94 -10.86
N ASP A 57 8.43 33.47 -11.72
CA ASP A 57 7.18 34.16 -11.34
C ASP A 57 6.12 33.28 -10.65
N LEU A 58 6.36 31.96 -10.56
CA LEU A 58 5.48 31.02 -9.89
C LEU A 58 5.93 30.67 -8.46
N ILE A 59 7.09 31.15 -8.00
CA ILE A 59 7.67 30.82 -6.69
C ILE A 59 6.70 31.08 -5.53
N ASN A 60 5.88 32.13 -5.62
CA ASN A 60 4.91 32.51 -4.58
C ASN A 60 3.45 32.31 -5.03
N LYS A 61 3.21 31.59 -6.12
CA LYS A 61 1.86 31.33 -6.61
C LYS A 61 1.45 29.91 -6.27
N ASP A 62 0.36 29.80 -5.53
CA ASP A 62 -0.27 28.51 -5.29
C ASP A 62 -1.10 28.08 -6.49
N ILE A 63 -0.89 26.83 -6.88
CA ILE A 63 -1.65 26.18 -7.94
C ILE A 63 -2.79 25.41 -7.27
N PRO A 64 -4.05 25.58 -7.71
CA PRO A 64 -5.17 24.83 -7.15
C PRO A 64 -4.96 23.32 -7.23
N VAL A 65 -5.55 22.57 -6.30
CA VAL A 65 -5.59 21.11 -6.31
C VAL A 65 -6.33 20.61 -7.55
N ASN A 66 -5.92 19.45 -8.09
CA ASN A 66 -6.41 18.83 -9.31
C ASN A 66 -6.26 19.70 -10.57
N SER A 67 -5.27 20.59 -10.58
CA SER A 67 -4.91 21.32 -11.78
C SER A 67 -4.07 20.41 -12.69
N PRO A 68 -4.46 20.25 -13.96
CA PRO A 68 -3.69 19.46 -14.91
C PRO A 68 -2.37 20.16 -15.20
N MET A 69 -1.29 19.40 -15.24
CA MET A 69 0.04 19.84 -15.66
C MET A 69 0.62 18.90 -16.71
N THR A 70 1.52 19.45 -17.52
CA THR A 70 2.29 18.69 -18.49
C THR A 70 3.75 19.05 -18.34
N LEU A 71 4.60 18.05 -18.13
CA LEU A 71 6.05 18.23 -18.11
C LEU A 71 6.58 18.13 -19.53
N TYR A 72 7.48 19.06 -19.85
CA TYR A 72 8.12 19.13 -21.15
C TYR A 72 9.63 18.91 -21.00
N LYS A 73 10.19 18.02 -21.82
CA LYS A 73 11.63 17.84 -22.00
C LYS A 73 11.97 18.23 -23.43
N ASN A 74 12.86 19.21 -23.62
CA ASN A 74 13.24 19.72 -24.94
C ASN A 74 12.03 20.12 -25.83
N ASN A 75 11.04 20.82 -25.25
CA ASN A 75 9.77 21.21 -25.88
C ASN A 75 8.83 20.06 -26.29
N LEU A 76 9.13 18.81 -25.95
CA LEU A 76 8.23 17.68 -26.14
C LEU A 76 7.52 17.34 -24.83
N PRO A 77 6.19 17.13 -24.83
CA PRO A 77 5.47 16.68 -23.65
C PRO A 77 5.91 15.25 -23.32
N VAL A 78 6.31 15.01 -22.07
CA VAL A 78 6.80 13.70 -21.60
C VAL A 78 5.96 13.08 -20.51
N LEU A 79 5.22 13.89 -19.73
CA LEU A 79 4.43 13.39 -18.61
C LEU A 79 3.23 14.29 -18.36
N PHE A 80 2.08 13.68 -18.08
CA PHE A 80 0.85 14.35 -17.71
C PHE A 80 0.53 13.99 -16.26
N LEU A 81 0.29 15.01 -15.43
CA LEU A 81 0.05 14.85 -13.99
C LEU A 81 -1.07 15.80 -13.56
N ASN A 82 -1.67 15.56 -12.40
CA ASN A 82 -2.45 16.56 -11.68
C ASN A 82 -1.73 16.99 -10.40
N THR A 83 -2.01 18.22 -9.95
CA THR A 83 -1.54 18.70 -8.64
C THR A 83 -2.34 18.07 -7.51
N ALA A 84 -1.68 17.46 -6.52
CA ALA A 84 -2.31 17.09 -5.25
C ALA A 84 -2.26 18.27 -4.27
N GLU A 85 -1.11 18.96 -4.22
CA GLU A 85 -0.88 20.06 -3.30
C GLU A 85 0.14 21.02 -3.93
N SER A 86 0.00 22.31 -3.65
CA SER A 86 1.01 23.32 -3.96
C SER A 86 1.18 24.19 -2.73
N SER A 87 2.42 24.36 -2.28
CA SER A 87 2.74 25.24 -1.16
C SER A 87 4.12 25.87 -1.38
N GLY A 88 4.17 27.19 -1.30
CA GLY A 88 5.41 27.95 -1.48
C GLY A 88 6.07 27.60 -2.82
N THR A 89 7.30 27.11 -2.79
CA THR A 89 8.07 26.73 -3.99
C THR A 89 7.75 25.34 -4.52
N LYS A 90 6.98 24.51 -3.81
CA LYS A 90 6.76 23.10 -4.16
C LYS A 90 5.39 22.86 -4.77
N ILE A 91 5.34 21.93 -5.71
CA ILE A 91 4.11 21.29 -6.21
C ILE A 91 4.30 19.79 -6.02
N ASN A 92 3.36 19.17 -5.33
CA ASN A 92 3.23 17.73 -5.23
C ASN A 92 2.25 17.25 -6.29
N SER A 93 2.64 16.27 -7.11
CA SER A 93 1.68 15.57 -7.96
C SER A 93 0.74 14.71 -7.13
N GLU A 94 -0.33 14.25 -7.76
CA GLU A 94 -1.07 13.07 -7.29
C GLU A 94 -0.17 11.84 -7.20
N ASP A 95 -0.57 10.93 -6.34
CA ASP A 95 0.01 9.59 -6.22
C ASP A 95 -0.43 8.78 -7.45
N LEU A 96 0.53 8.19 -8.15
CA LEU A 96 0.32 7.36 -9.34
C LEU A 96 0.88 5.96 -9.09
N ILE A 97 0.35 4.97 -9.80
CA ILE A 97 0.96 3.64 -9.83
C ILE A 97 2.18 3.69 -10.77
N ASP A 98 3.31 3.19 -10.31
CA ASP A 98 4.54 3.06 -11.10
C ASP A 98 4.57 1.69 -11.81
N ASP A 99 4.05 1.64 -13.03
CA ASP A 99 3.94 0.40 -13.82
C ASP A 99 5.31 -0.23 -14.15
N ASP A 100 6.40 0.53 -14.03
CA ASP A 100 7.77 0.09 -14.28
C ASP A 100 8.43 -0.55 -13.04
N VAL A 101 7.75 -0.54 -11.88
CA VAL A 101 8.21 -1.20 -10.66
C VAL A 101 7.23 -2.29 -10.27
N VAL A 102 7.63 -3.55 -10.43
CA VAL A 102 6.78 -4.71 -10.08
C VAL A 102 7.12 -5.22 -8.69
N VAL A 103 6.10 -5.41 -7.86
CA VAL A 103 6.26 -5.91 -6.49
C VAL A 103 5.47 -7.21 -6.32
N ASP A 104 6.19 -8.33 -6.42
CA ASP A 104 5.65 -9.66 -6.17
C ASP A 104 5.92 -10.07 -4.72
N ASP A 105 4.98 -10.77 -4.10
CA ASP A 105 5.10 -11.20 -2.72
C ASP A 105 4.63 -12.64 -2.56
N ASP A 106 5.60 -13.53 -2.36
CA ASP A 106 5.41 -14.97 -2.30
C ASP A 106 5.51 -15.50 -0.86
N ILE A 107 4.74 -16.54 -0.57
CA ILE A 107 4.93 -17.30 0.65
C ILE A 107 6.15 -18.22 0.51
N VAL A 108 7.05 -18.15 1.49
CA VAL A 108 8.26 -19.01 1.53
C VAL A 108 8.04 -20.20 2.45
N ASN A 109 7.45 -19.96 3.61
CA ASN A 109 7.24 -21.00 4.63
C ASN A 109 6.05 -20.65 5.53
N ILE A 110 5.30 -21.67 5.93
CA ILE A 110 4.30 -21.60 7.01
C ILE A 110 4.67 -22.67 8.03
N ASP A 111 4.84 -22.24 9.28
CA ASP A 111 4.95 -23.10 10.44
C ASP A 111 3.67 -22.93 11.27
N GLU A 112 2.78 -23.92 11.23
CA GLU A 112 1.48 -23.87 11.87
C GLU A 112 1.60 -24.11 13.38
N GLY A 113 1.02 -23.22 14.17
CA GLY A 113 1.01 -23.38 15.62
C GLY A 113 -0.08 -24.36 16.10
N ASP A 114 0.05 -24.79 17.34
CA ASP A 114 -0.98 -25.61 17.99
C ASP A 114 -2.30 -24.83 18.17
N ALA A 115 -3.40 -25.45 17.79
CA ALA A 115 -4.72 -24.85 17.91
C ALA A 115 -5.25 -24.97 19.35
N LYS A 116 -5.54 -23.82 19.97
CA LYS A 116 -6.33 -23.75 21.20
C LYS A 116 -7.81 -23.74 20.86
N VAL A 117 -8.54 -24.73 21.36
CA VAL A 117 -9.98 -24.86 21.15
C VAL A 117 -10.75 -24.28 22.33
N THR A 118 -11.70 -23.40 22.03
CA THR A 118 -12.70 -22.86 22.97
C THR A 118 -14.09 -23.01 22.38
N TYR A 119 -15.13 -22.89 23.20
CA TYR A 119 -16.53 -22.99 22.74
C TYR A 119 -17.30 -21.72 23.10
N GLU A 120 -18.11 -21.23 22.16
CA GLU A 120 -19.06 -20.13 22.32
C GLU A 120 -20.49 -20.66 22.10
N ASP A 121 -21.48 -20.01 22.70
CA ASP A 121 -22.89 -20.34 22.45
C ASP A 121 -23.30 -19.96 21.02
N ALA A 122 -24.00 -20.87 20.35
CA ALA A 122 -24.63 -20.59 19.06
C ALA A 122 -26.04 -20.00 19.26
N PRO A 123 -26.58 -19.27 18.27
CA PRO A 123 -27.97 -18.81 18.31
C PRO A 123 -29.00 -19.95 18.45
N ASN A 124 -28.69 -21.13 17.91
CA ASN A 124 -29.49 -22.33 18.08
C ASN A 124 -29.05 -23.08 19.35
N PRO A 125 -29.97 -23.36 20.30
CA PRO A 125 -29.65 -24.08 21.54
C PRO A 125 -29.07 -25.48 21.34
N LYS A 126 -29.34 -26.12 20.19
CA LYS A 126 -28.79 -27.44 19.84
C LYS A 126 -27.34 -27.39 19.34
N GLU A 127 -26.83 -26.19 19.10
CA GLU A 127 -25.52 -25.96 18.51
C GLU A 127 -24.58 -25.27 19.51
N GLN A 128 -23.29 -25.37 19.23
CA GLN A 128 -22.21 -24.62 19.85
C GLN A 128 -21.22 -24.22 18.76
N ILE A 129 -20.55 -23.10 18.95
CA ILE A 129 -19.50 -22.64 18.04
C ILE A 129 -18.16 -23.07 18.62
N GLU A 130 -17.49 -24.00 17.95
CA GLU A 130 -16.10 -24.33 18.24
C GLU A 130 -15.20 -23.26 17.63
N VAL A 131 -14.50 -22.53 18.48
CA VAL A 131 -13.53 -21.51 18.09
C VAL A 131 -12.15 -22.09 18.26
N ARG A 132 -11.43 -22.28 17.15
CA ARG A 132 -10.03 -22.69 17.17
C ARG A 132 -9.17 -21.47 16.88
N THR A 133 -8.27 -21.14 17.80
CA THR A 133 -7.29 -20.08 17.64
C THR A 133 -5.90 -20.70 17.57
N ARG A 134 -5.15 -20.41 16.51
CA ARG A 134 -3.74 -20.81 16.37
C ARG A 134 -2.90 -19.60 15.98
N PHE A 135 -1.59 -19.70 16.23
CA PHE A 135 -0.63 -18.66 15.87
C PHE A 135 0.39 -19.25 14.92
N ASP A 136 0.29 -18.89 13.66
CA ASP A 136 1.15 -19.41 12.60
C ASP A 136 2.33 -18.46 12.41
N LYS A 137 3.51 -19.02 12.17
CA LYS A 137 4.69 -18.25 11.77
C LYS A 137 4.84 -18.32 10.26
N VAL A 138 4.76 -17.17 9.61
CA VAL A 138 4.73 -17.06 8.15
C VAL A 138 5.96 -16.30 7.69
N SER A 139 6.69 -16.87 6.72
CA SER A 139 7.79 -16.18 6.04
C SER A 139 7.33 -15.76 4.65
N ARG A 140 7.41 -14.46 4.36
CA ARG A 140 7.02 -13.81 3.10
C ARG A 140 8.26 -13.28 2.40
N LYS A 141 8.38 -13.48 1.09
CA LYS A 141 9.45 -12.90 0.27
C LYS A 141 8.84 -11.91 -0.70
N ILE A 142 9.12 -10.64 -0.46
CA ILE A 142 8.75 -9.53 -1.34
C ILE A 142 9.90 -9.32 -2.32
N THR A 143 9.64 -9.54 -3.59
CA THR A 143 10.57 -9.32 -4.70
C THR A 143 10.16 -8.03 -5.40
N ILE A 144 11.08 -7.07 -5.48
CA ILE A 144 10.85 -5.78 -6.12
C ILE A 144 11.73 -5.71 -7.36
N GLU A 145 11.11 -5.61 -8.53
CA GLU A 145 11.77 -5.54 -9.82
C GLU A 145 11.71 -4.12 -10.38
N ASN A 146 12.87 -3.55 -10.67
CA ASN A 146 13.01 -2.28 -11.36
C ASN A 146 13.16 -2.54 -12.86
N LYS A 147 12.18 -2.14 -13.67
CA LYS A 147 12.24 -2.26 -15.15
C LYS A 147 12.82 -1.02 -15.84
N LEU A 148 13.15 0.02 -15.08
CA LEU A 148 13.72 1.24 -15.63
C LEU A 148 15.20 1.06 -15.98
N ASN A 149 15.64 1.86 -16.95
CA ASN A 149 17.03 1.94 -17.40
C ASN A 149 17.92 2.80 -16.49
N ASN A 150 17.48 3.07 -15.26
CA ASN A 150 18.19 3.81 -14.25
C ASN A 150 17.95 3.21 -12.86
N ASP A 151 18.88 3.48 -11.95
CA ASP A 151 18.75 3.10 -10.55
C ASP A 151 17.58 3.84 -9.90
N ILE A 152 16.89 3.15 -9.00
CA ILE A 152 15.81 3.72 -8.21
C ILE A 152 16.06 3.57 -6.71
N GLU A 153 15.54 4.53 -5.97
CA GLU A 153 15.40 4.47 -4.52
C GLU A 153 13.90 4.49 -4.21
N LEU A 154 13.47 3.63 -3.30
CA LEU A 154 12.08 3.57 -2.83
C LEU A 154 12.02 3.23 -1.34
N ILE A 155 10.90 3.60 -0.73
CA ILE A 155 10.59 3.28 0.67
C ILE A 155 9.54 2.17 0.68
N LEU A 156 9.86 1.03 1.27
CA LEU A 156 8.85 0.03 1.61
C LEU A 156 8.41 0.26 3.05
N ASP A 157 7.12 0.54 3.24
CA ASP A 157 6.47 0.73 4.53
C ASP A 157 5.63 -0.50 4.86
N PHE A 158 6.07 -1.29 5.86
CA PHE A 158 5.28 -2.38 6.41
C PHE A 158 4.56 -1.93 7.68
N LYS A 159 3.25 -2.13 7.73
CA LYS A 159 2.42 -1.85 8.90
C LYS A 159 1.91 -3.13 9.54
N GLN A 160 2.34 -3.41 10.78
CA GLN A 160 1.79 -4.53 11.54
C GLN A 160 0.33 -4.25 11.93
N THR A 161 -0.45 -5.32 12.08
CA THR A 161 -1.87 -5.26 12.45
C THR A 161 -2.10 -6.01 13.75
N LYS A 162 -3.31 -5.90 14.31
CA LYS A 162 -3.67 -6.60 15.56
C LYS A 162 -3.47 -8.12 15.49
N ASP A 163 -3.73 -8.70 14.32
CA ASP A 163 -3.71 -10.15 14.12
C ASP A 163 -2.49 -10.61 13.31
N VAL A 164 -1.61 -9.70 12.89
CA VAL A 164 -0.33 -10.01 12.23
C VAL A 164 0.76 -9.14 12.83
N SER A 165 1.66 -9.75 13.61
CA SER A 165 2.79 -9.06 14.22
C SER A 165 4.12 -9.34 13.52
N PHE A 166 4.99 -8.34 13.52
CA PHE A 166 6.36 -8.47 13.04
C PHE A 166 7.20 -9.38 13.96
N ILE A 167 8.08 -10.21 13.41
CA ILE A 167 9.11 -10.93 14.19
C ILE A 167 10.50 -10.43 13.80
N LYS A 168 10.85 -10.53 12.51
CA LYS A 168 12.15 -10.10 11.96
C LYS A 168 12.07 -9.95 10.45
N SER A 169 13.09 -9.36 9.85
CA SER A 169 13.23 -9.27 8.40
C SER A 169 14.68 -9.33 7.94
N GLU A 170 14.85 -9.60 6.66
CA GLU A 170 16.13 -9.50 5.96
C GLU A 170 15.91 -8.80 4.61
N PRO A 171 16.51 -7.63 4.36
CA PRO A 171 17.34 -6.84 5.28
C PRO A 171 16.56 -6.31 6.49
N GLU A 172 17.28 -5.83 7.51
CA GLU A 172 16.65 -5.17 8.66
C GLU A 172 15.97 -3.85 8.27
N PRO A 173 14.92 -3.41 8.99
CA PRO A 173 14.28 -2.12 8.74
C PRO A 173 15.25 -0.97 8.99
N SER A 174 15.25 0.03 8.11
CA SER A 174 15.99 1.28 8.32
C SER A 174 15.40 2.16 9.43
N LEU A 175 14.11 2.00 9.73
CA LEU A 175 13.44 2.69 10.83
C LEU A 175 12.38 1.77 11.45
N ILE A 176 12.34 1.73 12.78
CA ILE A 176 11.39 0.95 13.57
C ILE A 176 10.60 1.90 14.46
N GLU A 177 9.33 2.11 14.13
CA GLU A 177 8.38 2.94 14.88
C GLU A 177 7.06 2.17 15.01
N GLU A 178 6.99 1.21 15.94
CA GLU A 178 5.84 0.31 16.06
C GLU A 178 4.50 1.08 16.07
N PRO A 179 3.53 0.73 15.20
CA PRO A 179 3.44 -0.49 14.39
C PRO A 179 4.03 -0.42 12.96
N ASN A 180 4.85 0.57 12.64
CA ASN A 180 5.37 0.81 11.29
C ASN A 180 6.87 0.48 11.19
N TYR A 181 7.25 -0.19 10.12
CA TYR A 181 8.63 -0.60 9.83
C TYR A 181 8.97 -0.14 8.42
N LYS A 182 10.04 0.65 8.28
CA LYS A 182 10.44 1.24 6.99
C LYS A 182 11.71 0.63 6.47
N TYR A 183 11.79 0.43 5.16
CA TYR A 183 12.97 -0.07 4.46
C TYR A 183 13.32 0.88 3.32
N ASN A 184 14.50 1.48 3.39
CA ASN A 184 15.05 2.26 2.29
C ASN A 184 15.78 1.32 1.34
N ILE A 185 15.20 1.09 0.16
CA ILE A 185 15.68 0.10 -0.80
C ILE A 185 16.24 0.82 -2.01
N LYS A 186 17.48 0.48 -2.36
CA LYS A 186 18.10 0.90 -3.63
C LYS A 186 18.11 -0.29 -4.57
N ILE A 187 17.64 -0.09 -5.79
CA ILE A 187 17.54 -1.14 -6.81
C ILE A 187 18.21 -0.61 -8.06
N ALA A 188 19.22 -1.33 -8.54
CA ALA A 188 19.91 -0.95 -9.76
C ALA A 188 18.97 -1.05 -10.97
N SER A 189 19.33 -0.39 -12.07
CA SER A 189 18.63 -0.52 -13.34
C SER A 189 18.41 -1.98 -13.74
N GLU A 190 17.19 -2.30 -14.23
CA GLU A 190 16.84 -3.63 -14.77
C GLU A 190 17.14 -4.80 -13.81
N SER A 191 17.06 -4.56 -12.49
CA SER A 191 17.45 -5.52 -11.45
C SER A 191 16.36 -5.76 -10.42
N LYS A 192 16.59 -6.74 -9.54
CA LYS A 192 15.66 -7.15 -8.48
C LYS A 192 16.30 -6.99 -7.11
N SER A 193 15.48 -6.58 -6.14
CA SER A 193 15.79 -6.62 -4.71
C SER A 193 14.78 -7.48 -3.98
N ASN A 194 15.16 -8.02 -2.83
CA ASN A 194 14.29 -8.87 -2.02
C ASN A 194 14.23 -8.38 -0.58
N VAL A 195 13.04 -8.45 0.02
CA VAL A 195 12.82 -8.30 1.45
C VAL A 195 12.09 -9.54 1.95
N ILE A 196 12.68 -10.26 2.89
CA ILE A 196 12.07 -11.39 3.55
C ILE A 196 11.50 -10.91 4.89
N LEU A 197 10.20 -11.07 5.09
CA LEU A 197 9.51 -10.78 6.35
C LEU A 197 9.16 -12.09 7.06
N VAL A 198 9.48 -12.18 8.34
CA VAL A 198 8.99 -13.24 9.23
C VAL A 198 7.95 -12.63 10.15
N LEU A 199 6.74 -13.15 10.06
CA LEU A 199 5.54 -12.62 10.70
C LEU A 199 4.88 -13.69 11.57
N LYS A 200 4.13 -13.26 12.57
CA LYS A 200 3.25 -14.12 13.37
C LYS A 200 1.80 -13.75 13.08
N ALA A 201 1.03 -14.68 12.54
CA ALA A 201 -0.38 -14.50 12.21
C ALA A 201 -1.27 -15.20 13.22
N LYS A 202 -2.30 -14.51 13.72
CA LYS A 202 -3.35 -15.12 14.53
C LYS A 202 -4.47 -15.59 13.60
N ILE A 203 -4.66 -16.90 13.51
CA ILE A 203 -5.70 -17.53 12.70
C ILE A 203 -6.83 -17.98 13.64
N VAL A 204 -8.05 -17.52 13.35
CA VAL A 204 -9.26 -17.89 14.10
C VAL A 204 -10.25 -18.55 13.15
N THR A 205 -10.54 -19.83 13.39
CA THR A 205 -11.58 -20.57 12.65
C THR A 205 -12.75 -20.85 13.57
N ARG A 206 -13.97 -20.62 13.07
CA ARG A 206 -15.22 -20.89 13.79
C ARG A 206 -15.99 -21.99 13.08
N ILE A 207 -16.35 -23.03 13.80
CA ILE A 207 -17.07 -24.19 13.27
C ILE A 207 -18.31 -24.43 14.12
N THR A 208 -19.49 -24.35 13.51
CA THR A 208 -20.73 -24.72 14.20
C THR A 208 -20.80 -26.23 14.33
N LYS A 209 -20.99 -26.71 15.56
CA LYS A 209 -21.19 -28.13 15.88
C LYS A 209 -22.48 -28.32 16.65
N ILE A 210 -23.12 -29.47 16.47
CA ILE A 210 -24.23 -29.91 17.33
C ILE A 210 -23.65 -30.24 18.71
N ARG A 211 -24.28 -29.80 19.79
CA ARG A 211 -23.80 -30.12 21.14
C ARG A 211 -23.86 -31.64 21.36
N PRO A 212 -22.91 -32.22 22.11
CA PRO A 212 -22.85 -33.67 22.34
C PRO A 212 -24.17 -34.26 22.87
N GLU A 213 -24.91 -33.49 23.68
CA GLU A 213 -26.21 -33.86 24.26
C GLU A 213 -27.31 -34.11 23.22
N PHE A 214 -27.20 -33.56 22.01
CA PHE A 214 -28.18 -33.71 20.93
C PHE A 214 -27.73 -34.68 19.83
N LEU A 215 -26.54 -35.29 19.96
CA LEU A 215 -26.08 -36.35 19.05
C LEU A 215 -26.85 -37.63 19.37
N LYS A 216 -27.44 -38.27 18.35
CA LYS A 216 -28.07 -39.59 18.52
C LYS A 216 -26.99 -40.62 18.90
N PRO A 217 -27.24 -41.54 19.84
CA PRO A 217 -26.29 -42.60 20.16
C PRO A 217 -26.00 -43.44 18.90
N SER A 218 -24.73 -43.79 18.69
CA SER A 218 -24.33 -44.68 17.58
C SER A 218 -25.08 -45.99 17.72
N LYS A 219 -25.79 -46.40 16.67
CA LYS A 219 -26.30 -47.77 16.59
C LYS A 219 -25.08 -48.69 16.40
N ASN A 220 -24.66 -49.33 17.48
CA ASN A 220 -23.80 -50.51 17.40
C ASN A 220 -24.59 -51.69 16.86
#